data_AF-A0A7Y5KHV1-F1
#
_entry.id   AF-A0A7Y5KHV1-F1
#
_cell.length_a   1.000
_cell.length_b   1.000
_cell.length_c   1.000
_cell.angle_alpha   90.00
_cell.angle_beta   90.00
_cell.angle_gamma   90.00
#
_symmetry.space_group_name_H-M   'P 1'
#
loop_
_entity.id
_entity.type
_entity.pdbx_description
1 polymer ?
#
loop_
_entity_poly.entity_id
_entity_poly.type
_entity_poly.pdbx_seq_one_letter_code
_entity_poly.pdbx_strand_id
1 'polypeptide(L)'
;MGSMSIGSALLAAAVAVASATGAAAATEPSTRSAAQGPLTSNAPPSQARWAWPLEPEPSVERRFDPPDQPWLSGHRGVDLAAASGQPVRSPTAGRVTYAGTLAGRGVVVVAHEGGLRSTFEPVVTAAGVGVGTAVARGQVVGVVTSTAGHC
;
A
#
# COMPACT_ATOMS: atom_id res chain seq x y z
N MET A 1 8.52 -48.16 5.99
CA MET A 1 9.41 -47.11 5.46
C MET A 1 9.24 -47.04 3.96
N GLY A 2 8.42 -46.10 3.48
CA GLY A 2 8.13 -45.89 2.07
C GLY A 2 8.73 -44.56 1.61
N SER A 3 9.71 -44.63 0.71
CA SER A 3 10.34 -43.46 0.11
C SER A 3 9.41 -42.87 -0.95
N MET A 4 8.95 -41.64 -0.77
CA MET A 4 8.29 -40.86 -1.82
C MET A 4 9.26 -39.80 -2.33
N SER A 5 9.80 -40.09 -3.51
CA SER A 5 10.49 -39.15 -4.40
C SER A 5 9.44 -38.29 -5.10
N ILE A 6 9.59 -36.97 -5.09
CA ILE A 6 8.85 -36.07 -5.99
C ILE A 6 9.89 -35.17 -6.65
N GLY A 7 10.14 -35.50 -7.91
CA GLY A 7 11.11 -34.85 -8.78
C GLY A 7 10.68 -33.46 -9.24
N SER A 8 11.69 -32.64 -9.43
CA SER A 8 11.68 -31.35 -10.11
C SER A 8 11.18 -31.47 -11.56
N ALA A 9 10.41 -30.48 -12.01
CA ALA A 9 10.27 -30.18 -13.43
C ALA A 9 10.49 -28.66 -13.62
N LEU A 10 11.69 -28.33 -14.10
CA LEU A 10 12.02 -27.07 -14.76
C LEU A 10 11.21 -27.00 -16.06
N LEU A 11 10.45 -25.91 -16.27
CA LEU A 11 9.93 -25.58 -17.59
C LEU A 11 10.70 -24.37 -18.13
N ALA A 12 11.35 -24.58 -19.27
CA ALA A 12 12.20 -23.65 -19.97
C ALA A 12 11.41 -22.66 -20.85
N ALA A 13 12.13 -21.62 -21.25
CA ALA A 13 11.75 -20.41 -21.97
C ALA A 13 11.03 -20.60 -23.32
N ALA A 14 10.32 -19.55 -23.73
CA ALA A 14 10.22 -19.15 -25.15
C ALA A 14 10.26 -17.61 -25.26
N VAL A 15 11.26 -17.13 -26.00
CA VAL A 15 11.42 -15.74 -26.46
C VAL A 15 10.63 -15.58 -27.76
N ALA A 16 9.95 -14.45 -27.95
CA ALA A 16 9.61 -13.94 -29.27
C ALA A 16 9.72 -12.41 -29.29
N VAL A 17 10.70 -11.92 -30.07
CA VAL A 17 10.85 -10.53 -30.49
C VAL A 17 10.02 -10.33 -31.75
N ALA A 18 9.30 -9.20 -31.84
CA ALA A 18 8.92 -8.61 -33.13
C ALA A 18 8.85 -7.09 -32.98
N SER A 19 9.83 -6.42 -33.59
CA SER A 19 9.85 -4.98 -33.83
C SER A 19 9.00 -4.68 -35.06
N ALA A 20 8.20 -3.61 -35.02
CA ALA A 20 7.58 -3.01 -36.19
C ALA A 20 7.89 -1.51 -36.22
N THR A 21 8.81 -1.13 -37.11
CA THR A 21 9.10 0.24 -37.52
C THR A 21 8.11 0.65 -38.60
N GLY A 22 7.46 1.80 -38.43
CA GLY A 22 6.65 2.46 -39.47
C GLY A 22 6.82 3.97 -39.38
N ALA A 23 7.34 4.58 -40.44
CA ALA A 23 7.67 6.00 -40.53
C ALA A 23 6.53 6.85 -41.14
N ALA A 24 6.35 8.03 -40.54
CA ALA A 24 5.87 9.34 -41.01
C ALA A 24 4.93 9.48 -42.24
N ALA A 25 3.85 10.27 -42.07
CA ALA A 25 3.67 11.55 -42.80
C ALA A 25 2.44 12.36 -42.31
N ALA A 26 2.52 13.67 -42.56
CA ALA A 26 1.47 14.70 -42.64
C ALA A 26 1.03 15.43 -41.35
N THR A 27 1.67 16.57 -41.16
CA THR A 27 1.26 17.73 -40.36
C THR A 27 0.08 18.46 -41.01
N GLU A 28 -0.96 18.78 -40.23
CA GLU A 28 -1.77 19.98 -40.43
C GLU A 28 -1.98 20.72 -39.10
N PRO A 29 -1.81 22.05 -39.05
CA PRO A 29 -2.04 22.86 -37.86
C PRO A 29 -3.50 23.34 -37.81
N SER A 30 -4.31 22.78 -36.91
CA SER A 30 -5.60 23.38 -36.55
C SER A 30 -5.40 24.50 -35.53
N THR A 31 -5.45 25.74 -36.00
CA THR A 31 -5.47 26.94 -35.16
C THR A 31 -6.84 27.20 -34.55
N ARG A 32 -6.87 27.18 -33.21
CA ARG A 32 -7.71 27.91 -32.23
C ARG A 32 -9.24 27.89 -32.38
N SER A 33 -9.89 27.52 -31.29
CA SER A 33 -10.79 28.48 -30.63
C SER A 33 -10.84 28.23 -29.12
N ALA A 34 -10.45 29.24 -28.37
CA ALA A 34 -10.65 29.30 -26.93
C ALA A 34 -12.13 29.58 -26.66
N ALA A 35 -12.79 28.64 -26.00
CA ALA A 35 -13.98 28.91 -25.22
C ALA A 35 -13.77 28.23 -23.85
N GLN A 36 -12.97 28.89 -23.01
CA GLN A 36 -12.94 28.60 -21.59
C GLN A 36 -14.26 29.11 -21.00
N GLY A 37 -15.32 28.30 -21.11
CA GLY A 37 -16.43 28.40 -20.16
C GLY A 37 -15.91 28.05 -18.76
N PRO A 38 -16.58 28.50 -17.67
CA PRO A 38 -16.19 28.08 -16.34
C PRO A 38 -16.25 26.56 -16.32
N LEU A 39 -15.10 25.91 -16.16
CA LEU A 39 -15.05 24.49 -15.81
C LEU A 39 -15.59 24.40 -14.39
N THR A 40 -16.91 24.45 -14.23
CA THR A 40 -17.55 23.86 -13.05
C THR A 40 -17.30 22.38 -13.19
N SER A 41 -16.11 21.95 -12.75
CA SER A 41 -15.82 20.56 -12.49
C SER A 41 -16.81 20.14 -11.40
N ASN A 42 -17.96 19.64 -11.83
CA ASN A 42 -18.83 18.83 -10.98
C ASN A 42 -18.19 17.44 -10.85
N ALA A 43 -16.89 17.42 -10.50
CA ALA A 43 -16.29 16.23 -9.96
C ALA A 43 -16.94 16.02 -8.59
N PRO A 44 -17.48 14.83 -8.28
CA PRO A 44 -17.79 14.51 -6.89
C PRO A 44 -16.54 14.83 -6.06
N PRO A 45 -16.67 15.30 -4.81
CA PRO A 45 -15.52 15.54 -3.95
C PRO A 45 -14.67 14.30 -4.06
N SER A 46 -13.42 14.44 -4.53
CA SER A 46 -12.53 13.30 -4.69
C SER A 46 -12.50 12.62 -3.34
N GLN A 47 -13.23 11.51 -3.19
CA GLN A 47 -13.24 10.75 -1.95
C GLN A 47 -11.78 10.57 -1.61
N ALA A 48 -11.35 11.09 -0.46
CA ALA A 48 -9.95 11.12 -0.09
C ALA A 48 -9.31 9.79 -0.50
N ARG A 49 -8.31 9.85 -1.39
CA ARG A 49 -7.69 8.65 -2.01
C ARG A 49 -7.24 7.63 -0.95
N TRP A 50 -7.07 8.11 0.28
CA TRP A 50 -6.70 7.41 1.49
C TRP A 50 -7.83 7.53 2.53
N ALA A 51 -8.19 6.41 3.14
CA ALA A 51 -9.05 6.35 4.32
C ALA A 51 -8.21 6.20 5.59
N TRP A 52 -8.81 6.49 6.74
CA TRP A 52 -8.25 6.09 8.02
C TRP A 52 -8.12 4.56 8.09
N PRO A 53 -7.05 4.02 8.68
CA PRO A 53 -6.86 2.58 8.84
C PRO A 53 -7.69 1.99 9.99
N LEU A 54 -8.31 2.83 10.81
CA LEU A 54 -9.18 2.45 11.93
C LEU A 54 -10.57 3.05 11.74
N GLU A 55 -11.56 2.37 12.30
CA GLU A 55 -12.95 2.84 12.37
C GLU A 55 -13.42 2.79 13.84
N PRO A 56 -14.16 3.81 14.31
CA PRO A 56 -14.40 5.11 13.66
C PRO A 56 -13.10 5.91 13.45
N GLU A 57 -13.18 7.10 12.84
CA GLU A 57 -12.02 7.98 12.67
C GLU A 57 -11.29 8.17 14.01
N PRO A 58 -10.00 7.77 14.11
CA PRO A 58 -9.30 7.78 15.38
C PRO A 58 -8.77 9.18 15.70
N SER A 59 -8.67 9.50 17.00
CA SER A 59 -7.87 10.64 17.42
C SER A 59 -6.38 10.36 17.20
N VAL A 60 -5.65 11.36 16.72
CA VAL A 60 -4.18 11.29 16.62
C VAL A 60 -3.58 11.59 17.99
N GLU A 61 -2.94 10.60 18.59
CA GLU A 61 -2.30 10.72 19.92
C GLU A 61 -0.89 11.30 19.81
N ARG A 62 -0.15 10.90 18.77
CA ARG A 62 1.15 11.46 18.45
C ARG A 62 1.29 11.70 16.96
N ARG A 63 1.66 12.93 16.60
CA ARG A 63 1.90 13.32 15.21
C ARG A 63 3.28 12.86 14.75
N PHE A 64 3.47 12.86 13.44
CA PHE A 64 4.77 12.71 12.82
C PHE A 64 5.74 13.79 13.30
N ASP A 65 6.93 13.36 13.70
CA ASP A 65 8.01 14.20 14.20
C ASP A 65 9.32 13.71 13.57
N PRO A 66 9.68 14.21 12.37
CA PRO A 66 10.83 13.70 11.64
C PRO A 66 12.11 14.00 12.41
N PRO A 67 13.05 13.04 12.49
CA PRO A 67 14.35 13.32 13.09
C PRO A 67 15.16 14.29 12.21
N ASP A 68 15.94 15.17 12.82
CA ASP A 68 16.82 16.13 12.12
C ASP A 68 17.77 15.45 11.13
N GLN A 69 18.20 14.23 11.46
CA GLN A 69 18.96 13.36 10.57
C GLN A 69 18.28 11.99 10.52
N PRO A 70 18.32 11.26 9.39
CA PRO A 70 17.56 10.03 9.20
C PRO A 70 17.77 8.95 10.29
N TRP A 71 18.96 8.93 10.91
CA TRP A 71 19.35 7.98 11.96
C TRP A 71 19.10 8.47 13.39
N LEU A 72 18.78 9.75 13.59
CA LEU A 72 18.47 10.27 14.92
C LEU A 72 17.08 9.81 15.38
N SER A 73 16.80 10.02 16.67
CA SER A 73 15.50 9.77 17.27
C SER A 73 14.46 10.74 16.72
N GLY A 74 13.25 10.23 16.51
CA GLY A 74 12.09 10.98 16.07
C GLY A 74 10.90 10.04 15.96
N HIS A 75 9.72 10.60 15.69
CA HIS A 75 8.53 9.84 15.43
C HIS A 75 8.26 9.70 13.92
N ARG A 76 8.67 8.56 13.35
CA ARG A 76 8.61 8.29 11.89
C ARG A 76 7.21 7.92 11.37
N GLY A 77 6.18 8.02 12.21
CA GLY A 77 4.80 7.68 11.87
C GLY A 77 3.80 8.55 12.62
N VAL A 78 2.55 8.13 12.65
CA VAL A 78 1.51 8.72 13.49
C VAL A 78 0.98 7.63 14.41
N ASP A 79 0.73 7.99 15.67
CA ASP A 79 0.12 7.10 16.64
C ASP A 79 -1.36 7.46 16.73
N LEU A 80 -2.21 6.47 16.52
CA LEU A 80 -3.66 6.61 16.49
C LEU A 80 -4.25 5.89 17.70
N ALA A 81 -5.23 6.52 18.35
CA ALA A 81 -5.96 5.89 19.42
C ALA A 81 -6.64 4.61 18.90
N ALA A 82 -6.31 3.47 19.51
CA ALA A 82 -6.80 2.17 19.08
C ALA A 82 -7.03 1.22 20.26
N ALA A 83 -8.07 0.40 20.17
CA ALA A 83 -8.32 -0.66 21.13
C ALA A 83 -7.59 -1.95 20.72
N SER A 84 -7.13 -2.74 21.71
CA SER A 84 -6.66 -4.10 21.45
C SER A 84 -7.78 -4.93 20.79
N GLY A 85 -7.44 -5.69 19.76
CA GLY A 85 -8.45 -6.43 18.99
C GLY A 85 -9.17 -5.60 17.93
N GLN A 86 -8.90 -4.29 17.80
CA GLN A 86 -9.51 -3.46 16.77
C GLN A 86 -8.97 -3.83 15.37
N PRO A 87 -9.84 -4.00 14.35
CA PRO A 87 -9.40 -4.26 12.99
C PRO A 87 -8.62 -3.08 12.40
N VAL A 88 -7.52 -3.39 11.71
CA VAL A 88 -6.73 -2.45 10.92
C VAL A 88 -7.01 -2.69 9.44
N ARG A 89 -7.37 -1.63 8.71
CA ARG A 89 -7.79 -1.67 7.31
C ARG A 89 -6.77 -0.97 6.41
N SER A 90 -6.69 -1.42 5.15
CA SER A 90 -5.87 -0.74 4.14
C SER A 90 -6.48 0.62 3.77
N PRO A 91 -5.76 1.74 3.92
CA PRO A 91 -6.23 3.08 3.57
C PRO A 91 -6.66 3.24 2.11
N THR A 92 -6.02 2.48 1.23
CA THR A 92 -6.29 2.45 -0.21
C THR A 92 -5.92 1.10 -0.80
N ALA A 93 -6.19 0.86 -2.08
CA ALA A 93 -5.83 -0.40 -2.73
C ALA A 93 -4.30 -0.57 -2.79
N GLY A 94 -3.82 -1.80 -2.72
CA GLY A 94 -2.38 -2.07 -2.74
C GLY A 94 -2.02 -3.55 -2.72
N ARG A 95 -0.75 -3.82 -2.46
CA ARG A 95 -0.20 -5.17 -2.31
C ARG A 95 0.65 -5.26 -1.06
N VAL A 96 0.43 -6.30 -0.26
CA VAL A 96 1.23 -6.56 0.94
C VAL A 96 2.67 -6.90 0.54
N THR A 97 3.63 -6.15 1.06
CA THR A 97 5.07 -6.37 0.86
C THR A 97 5.76 -6.94 2.09
N TYR A 98 5.12 -6.87 3.26
CA TYR A 98 5.60 -7.50 4.49
C TYR A 98 4.42 -7.84 5.40
N ALA A 99 4.48 -8.99 6.06
CA ALA A 99 3.50 -9.46 7.04
C ALA A 99 4.23 -10.42 7.99
N GLY A 100 4.49 -9.98 9.23
CA GLY A 100 5.25 -10.79 10.19
C GLY A 100 5.73 -10.01 11.40
N THR A 101 6.59 -10.62 12.22
CA THR A 101 7.18 -9.98 13.40
C THR A 101 8.52 -9.33 13.07
N LEU A 102 8.65 -8.04 13.37
CA LEU A 102 9.86 -7.25 13.25
C LEU A 102 10.23 -6.66 14.62
N ALA A 103 11.44 -6.94 15.11
CA ALA A 103 11.91 -6.47 16.42
C ALA A 103 10.91 -6.73 17.57
N GLY A 104 10.28 -7.91 17.57
CA GLY A 104 9.31 -8.30 18.61
C GLY A 104 7.90 -7.72 18.45
N ARG A 105 7.63 -6.93 17.40
CA ARG A 105 6.31 -6.34 17.12
C ARG A 105 5.74 -6.90 15.82
N GLY A 106 4.45 -7.13 15.78
CA GLY A 106 3.79 -7.54 14.54
C GLY A 106 3.61 -6.35 13.60
N VAL A 107 3.98 -6.53 12.34
CA VAL A 107 4.02 -5.48 11.32
C VAL A 107 3.37 -5.97 10.03
N VAL A 108 2.56 -5.11 9.41
CA VAL A 108 2.08 -5.27 8.03
C VAL A 108 2.46 -4.05 7.20
N VAL A 109 3.04 -4.26 6.03
CA VAL A 109 3.37 -3.20 5.06
C VAL A 109 2.60 -3.44 3.78
N VAL A 110 1.90 -2.40 3.32
CA VAL A 110 1.21 -2.39 2.03
C VAL A 110 1.89 -1.37 1.11
N ALA A 111 2.27 -1.80 -0.08
CA ALA A 111 2.69 -0.92 -1.16
C ALA A 111 1.48 -0.50 -2.00
N HIS A 112 1.46 0.77 -2.36
CA HIS A 112 0.38 1.41 -3.10
C HIS A 112 0.91 1.99 -4.42
N GLU A 113 0.00 2.49 -5.25
CA GLU A 113 0.37 3.23 -6.45
C GLU A 113 1.23 4.46 -6.11
N GLY A 114 2.07 4.89 -7.06
CA GLY A 114 2.95 6.05 -6.90
C GLY A 114 4.15 5.84 -5.98
N GLY A 115 4.50 4.58 -5.66
CA GLY A 115 5.66 4.26 -4.81
C GLY A 115 5.42 4.49 -3.32
N LEU A 116 4.18 4.76 -2.92
CA LEU A 116 3.79 4.99 -1.52
C LEU A 116 3.67 3.68 -0.75
N ARG A 117 3.89 3.72 0.56
CA ARG A 117 3.74 2.58 1.47
C ARG A 117 3.05 3.01 2.77
N SER A 118 2.19 2.14 3.29
CA SER A 118 1.68 2.22 4.66
C SER A 118 2.21 1.06 5.49
N THR A 119 2.65 1.36 6.72
CA THR A 119 3.12 0.37 7.68
C THR A 119 2.23 0.43 8.91
N PHE A 120 1.78 -0.71 9.40
CA PHE A 120 0.93 -0.83 10.57
C PHE A 120 1.62 -1.66 11.64
N GLU A 121 1.70 -1.11 12.85
CA GLU A 121 2.23 -1.77 14.04
C GLU A 121 1.60 -1.18 15.32
N PRO A 122 1.51 -1.94 16.42
CA PRO A 122 1.65 -3.40 16.49
C PRO A 122 0.36 -4.12 16.06
N VAL A 123 0.47 -5.09 15.13
CA VAL A 123 -0.69 -5.84 14.61
C VAL A 123 -0.43 -7.34 14.47
N VAL A 124 -1.46 -8.17 14.64
CA VAL A 124 -1.47 -9.55 14.13
C VAL A 124 -2.09 -9.54 12.74
N THR A 125 -1.43 -10.18 11.78
CA THR A 125 -1.89 -10.30 10.40
C THR A 125 -3.24 -11.00 10.30
N ALA A 126 -4.15 -10.48 9.48
CA ALA A 126 -5.43 -11.12 9.23
C ALA A 126 -5.26 -12.44 8.44
N ALA A 127 -6.20 -13.37 8.59
CA ALA A 127 -6.16 -14.64 7.87
C ALA A 127 -6.16 -14.44 6.34
N GLY A 128 -5.28 -15.15 5.63
CA GLY A 128 -5.12 -15.01 4.18
C GLY A 128 -4.37 -13.76 3.72
N VAL A 129 -3.95 -12.89 4.65
CA VAL A 129 -3.12 -11.71 4.35
C VAL A 129 -1.66 -12.06 4.58
N GLY A 130 -0.92 -12.20 3.49
CA GLY A 130 0.53 -12.45 3.48
C GLY A 130 1.22 -11.66 2.37
N VAL A 131 2.54 -11.80 2.26
CA VAL A 131 3.31 -11.14 1.19
C VAL A 131 2.74 -11.53 -0.18
N GLY A 132 2.52 -10.54 -1.04
CA GLY A 132 1.94 -10.72 -2.37
C GLY A 132 0.42 -10.61 -2.42
N THR A 133 -0.29 -10.67 -1.29
CA THR A 133 -1.75 -10.50 -1.25
C THR A 133 -2.14 -9.10 -1.76
N ALA A 134 -3.04 -9.05 -2.75
CA ALA A 134 -3.67 -7.80 -3.16
C ALA A 134 -4.77 -7.44 -2.15
N VAL A 135 -4.85 -6.16 -1.78
CA VAL A 135 -5.81 -5.66 -0.80
C VAL A 135 -6.60 -4.49 -1.39
N ALA A 136 -7.91 -4.48 -1.16
CA ALA A 136 -8.76 -3.35 -1.50
C ALA A 136 -8.72 -2.27 -0.41
N ARG A 137 -9.14 -1.04 -0.76
CA ARG A 137 -9.42 0.01 0.25
C ARG A 137 -10.44 -0.51 1.26
N GLY A 138 -10.17 -0.34 2.54
CA GLY A 138 -11.03 -0.79 3.64
C GLY A 138 -10.92 -2.29 3.97
N GLN A 139 -10.16 -3.08 3.21
CA GLN A 139 -9.92 -4.49 3.53
C GLN A 139 -9.12 -4.61 4.82
N VAL A 140 -9.53 -5.49 5.73
CA VAL A 140 -8.81 -5.77 6.97
C VAL A 140 -7.49 -6.47 6.63
N VAL A 141 -6.39 -5.91 7.11
CA VAL A 141 -5.03 -6.44 6.91
C VAL A 141 -4.43 -6.99 8.20
N GLY A 142 -4.97 -6.58 9.35
CA GLY A 142 -4.55 -7.07 10.65
C GLY A 142 -5.46 -6.61 11.77
N VAL A 143 -5.05 -6.91 12.99
CA VAL A 143 -5.75 -6.59 14.23
C VAL A 143 -4.76 -6.01 15.22
N VAL A 144 -5.09 -4.89 15.85
CA VAL A 144 -4.23 -4.21 16.84
C VAL A 144 -3.92 -5.14 18.02
N THR A 145 -2.66 -5.15 18.46
CA THR A 145 -2.25 -5.88 19.68
C THR A 145 -1.79 -4.94 20.78
N SER A 146 -1.95 -5.39 22.02
CA SER A 146 -1.39 -4.74 23.20
C SER A 146 0.08 -5.14 23.40
N THR A 147 0.95 -4.89 22.42
CA THR A 147 2.39 -5.06 22.66
C THR A 147 2.99 -3.70 23.01
N ALA A 148 3.17 -3.47 24.31
CA ALA A 148 3.99 -2.38 24.81
C ALA A 148 5.41 -2.54 24.24
N GLY A 149 5.84 -1.58 23.40
CA GLY A 149 7.23 -1.50 22.99
C GLY A 149 8.00 -0.79 24.09
N HIS A 150 8.77 -1.53 24.88
CA HIS A 150 9.83 -0.96 25.70
C HIS A 150 11.11 -0.91 24.86
N CYS A 151 11.74 0.26 24.80
CA CYS A 151 13.18 0.38 24.61
C CYS A 151 13.79 0.71 25.96
#